data_AF-A0A7Z7FU39-F1
#
_entry.id   AF-A0A7Z7FU39-F1
#
_cell.length_a   1.000
_cell.length_b   1.000
_cell.length_c   1.000
_cell.angle_alpha   90.00
_cell.angle_beta   90.00
_cell.angle_gamma   90.00
#
_symmetry.space_group_name_H-M   'P 1'
#
loop_
_entity.id
_entity.type
_entity.pdbx_description
1 polymer ?
#
loop_
_entity_poly.entity_id
_entity_poly.type
_entity_poly.pdbx_seq_one_letter_code
_entity_poly.pdbx_strand_id
1 'polypeptide(L)'
;MIVDMYTTSAQRLRSEMMRRMNDGWHLDGDMGSEEMRLVHLVTPPAWRVALELVNPVAWFLGPIYPTVYRTMHVRVDESGRLHRRTTGKIPSGWPQVHAWEAPDGPV
;
A
#
# COMPACT_ATOMS: atom_id res chain seq x y z
N MET A 1 -3.04 -5.83 -33.78
CA MET A 1 -3.57 -6.48 -32.56
C MET A 1 -2.75 -6.07 -31.34
N ILE A 2 -2.61 -4.76 -31.10
CA ILE A 2 -1.75 -4.18 -30.04
C ILE A 2 -2.57 -3.25 -29.13
N VAL A 3 -3.59 -2.59 -29.69
CA VAL A 3 -4.49 -1.66 -28.98
C VAL A 3 -5.38 -2.35 -27.94
N ASP A 4 -5.81 -3.60 -28.18
CA ASP A 4 -6.64 -4.36 -27.24
C ASP A 4 -5.90 -4.72 -25.94
N MET A 5 -4.60 -5.03 -26.04
CA MET A 5 -3.83 -5.52 -24.90
C MET A 5 -3.54 -4.41 -23.89
N TYR A 6 -3.09 -3.24 -24.35
CA TYR A 6 -2.83 -2.07 -23.50
C TYR A 6 -4.10 -1.55 -22.79
N THR A 7 -5.24 -1.60 -23.48
CA THR A 7 -6.52 -1.18 -22.91
C THR A 7 -6.94 -2.13 -21.78
N THR A 8 -6.69 -3.42 -21.93
CA THR A 8 -7.00 -4.44 -20.93
C THR A 8 -6.10 -4.32 -19.70
N SER A 9 -4.79 -4.09 -19.89
CA SER A 9 -3.84 -3.91 -18.78
C SER A 9 -4.16 -2.67 -17.95
N ALA A 10 -4.39 -1.53 -18.60
CA ALA A 10 -4.74 -0.29 -17.91
C ALA A 10 -6.08 -0.39 -17.16
N GLN A 11 -7.08 -1.11 -17.72
CA GLN A 11 -8.34 -1.37 -17.02
C GLN A 11 -8.12 -2.24 -15.77
N ARG A 12 -7.33 -3.31 -15.86
CA ARG A 12 -7.00 -4.18 -14.71
C ARG A 12 -6.27 -3.41 -13.61
N LEU A 13 -5.29 -2.58 -13.99
CA LEU A 13 -4.60 -1.71 -13.03
C LEU A 13 -5.55 -0.73 -12.37
N ARG A 14 -6.47 -0.11 -13.11
CA ARG A 14 -7.49 0.77 -12.53
C ARG A 14 -8.42 0.03 -11.57
N SER A 15 -8.85 -1.18 -11.91
CA SER A 15 -9.69 -1.98 -11.00
C SER A 15 -8.93 -2.33 -9.71
N GLU A 16 -7.67 -2.73 -9.81
CA GLU A 16 -6.83 -2.97 -8.63
C GLU A 16 -6.59 -1.69 -7.83
N MET A 17 -6.34 -0.57 -8.51
CA MET A 17 -6.15 0.74 -7.89
C MET A 17 -7.37 1.11 -7.05
N MET A 18 -8.56 1.06 -7.63
CA MET A 18 -9.81 1.38 -6.91
C MET A 18 -10.02 0.45 -5.72
N ARG A 19 -9.72 -0.85 -5.86
CA ARG A 19 -9.79 -1.79 -4.72
C ARG A 19 -8.84 -1.39 -3.61
N ARG A 20 -7.58 -1.09 -3.94
CA ARG A 20 -6.56 -0.72 -2.94
C ARG A 20 -6.82 0.64 -2.32
N MET A 21 -7.39 1.57 -3.07
CA MET A 21 -7.82 2.85 -2.53
C MET A 21 -8.93 2.70 -1.48
N ASN A 22 -9.86 1.77 -1.69
CA ASN A 22 -10.85 1.42 -0.66
C ASN A 22 -10.19 0.77 0.58
N ASP A 23 -9.07 0.06 0.41
CA ASP A 23 -8.25 -0.49 1.50
C ASP A 23 -7.32 0.57 2.15
N GLY A 24 -7.43 1.85 1.79
CA GLY A 24 -6.62 2.94 2.35
C GLY A 24 -5.23 3.13 1.71
N TRP A 25 -4.98 2.53 0.55
CA TRP A 25 -3.79 2.82 -0.24
C TRP A 25 -4.00 4.07 -1.10
N HIS A 26 -2.93 4.77 -1.43
CA HIS A 26 -2.96 5.96 -2.26
C HIS A 26 -1.98 5.80 -3.42
N LEU A 27 -2.30 6.37 -4.59
CA LEU A 27 -1.38 6.36 -5.73
C LEU A 27 -0.12 7.17 -5.39
N ASP A 28 1.05 6.58 -5.65
CA ASP A 28 2.35 7.22 -5.49
C ASP A 28 2.89 7.59 -6.87
N GLY A 29 2.56 8.79 -7.33
CA GLY A 29 2.82 9.27 -8.70
C GLY A 29 1.71 8.89 -9.68
N ASP A 30 2.04 8.82 -10.97
CA ASP A 30 1.09 8.50 -12.03
C ASP A 30 0.99 6.98 -12.28
N MET A 31 -0.18 6.54 -12.76
CA MET A 31 -0.41 5.17 -13.19
C MET A 31 0.13 4.97 -14.61
N GLY A 32 1.09 4.05 -14.77
CA GLY A 32 1.58 3.63 -16.08
C GLY A 32 0.58 2.72 -16.82
N SER A 33 0.91 2.36 -18.05
CA SER A 33 0.09 1.44 -18.86
C SER A 33 0.10 0.00 -18.34
N GLU A 34 1.17 -0.39 -17.64
CA GLU A 34 1.41 -1.76 -17.17
C GLU A 34 1.84 -1.84 -15.72
N GLU A 35 2.11 -0.71 -15.06
CA GLU A 35 2.50 -0.70 -13.65
C GLU A 35 1.96 0.52 -12.92
N MET A 36 1.87 0.39 -11.59
CA MET A 36 1.54 1.48 -10.69
C MET A 36 2.20 1.27 -9.34
N ARG A 37 2.39 2.38 -8.63
CA ARG A 37 2.87 2.38 -7.25
C ARG A 37 1.78 2.94 -6.34
N LEU A 38 1.63 2.28 -5.21
CA LEU A 38 0.69 2.65 -4.18
C LEU A 38 1.43 2.80 -2.86
N VAL A 39 1.04 3.76 -2.03
CA VAL A 39 1.58 3.98 -0.69
C VAL A 39 0.47 3.84 0.35
N HIS A 40 0.80 3.28 1.50
CA HIS A 40 -0.14 3.13 2.60
C HIS A 40 0.55 3.53 3.91
N LEU A 41 -0.09 4.41 4.66
CA LEU A 41 0.36 4.80 5.99
C LEU A 41 0.13 3.64 6.96
N VAL A 42 1.18 3.19 7.63
CA VAL A 42 1.05 2.17 8.67
C VAL A 42 0.62 2.86 9.95
N THR A 43 -0.53 2.47 10.48
CA THR A 43 -1.02 3.02 11.75
C THR A 43 -0.22 2.42 12.91
N PRO A 44 0.20 3.24 13.89
CA PRO A 44 0.83 2.72 15.10
C PRO A 44 -0.13 1.82 15.87
N PRO A 45 0.39 0.87 16.67
CA PRO A 45 -0.46 0.05 17.54
C PRO A 45 -1.17 0.91 18.60
N ALA A 46 -2.37 0.51 19.00
CA ALA A 46 -3.23 1.28 19.92
C ALA A 46 -2.56 1.63 21.25
N TRP A 47 -1.73 0.74 21.81
CA TRP A 47 -0.98 1.03 23.04
C TRP A 47 -0.02 2.21 22.87
N ARG A 48 0.54 2.43 21.67
CA ARG A 48 1.44 3.55 21.40
C ARG A 48 0.69 4.87 21.35
N VAL A 49 -0.52 4.87 20.77
CA VAL A 49 -1.44 6.02 20.81
C VAL A 49 -1.83 6.34 22.25
N ALA A 50 -2.14 5.33 23.06
CA ALA A 50 -2.46 5.51 24.48
C ALA A 50 -1.29 6.12 25.28
N LEU A 51 -0.04 5.73 24.98
CA LEU A 51 1.14 6.35 25.60
C LEU A 51 1.26 7.84 25.30
N GLU A 52 0.89 8.30 24.11
CA GLU A 52 0.92 9.74 23.79
C GLU A 52 -0.15 10.52 24.54
N LEU A 53 -1.33 9.93 24.72
CA LEU A 53 -2.41 10.56 25.48
C LEU A 53 -2.03 10.81 26.94
N VAL A 54 -1.13 10.01 27.51
CA VAL A 54 -0.64 10.18 28.90
C VAL A 54 0.74 10.84 28.98
N ASN A 55 1.37 11.15 27.84
CA ASN A 55 2.70 11.77 27.80
C ASN A 55 2.57 13.28 27.61
N PRO A 56 2.79 14.10 28.65
CA PRO A 56 2.67 15.55 28.54
C PRO A 56 3.65 16.15 27.52
N VAL A 57 4.78 15.50 27.22
CA VAL A 57 5.71 15.96 26.18
C VAL A 57 5.08 15.89 24.77
N ALA A 58 4.29 14.84 24.49
CA ALA A 58 3.61 14.68 23.20
C ALA A 58 2.51 15.74 23.00
N TRP A 59 1.94 16.29 24.07
CA TRP A 59 0.95 17.36 23.98
C TRP A 59 1.55 18.68 23.48
N PHE A 60 2.83 18.93 23.76
CA PHE A 60 3.53 20.14 23.31
C PHE A 60 4.28 19.96 21.99
N LEU A 61 4.78 18.76 21.70
CA LEU A 61 5.62 18.48 20.52
C LEU A 61 4.90 17.71 19.40
N GLY A 62 3.67 17.26 19.63
CA GLY A 62 2.94 16.38 18.72
C GLY A 62 3.38 14.91 18.85
N PRO A 63 2.91 14.05 17.93
CA PRO A 63 3.23 12.63 17.96
C PRO A 63 4.73 12.39 17.87
N ILE A 64 5.25 11.56 18.76
CA ILE A 64 6.69 11.22 18.89
C ILE A 64 7.03 9.87 18.24
N TYR A 65 6.07 9.21 17.60
CA TYR A 65 6.33 8.04 16.78
C TYR A 65 6.63 8.43 15.32
N PRO A 66 7.50 7.66 14.62
CA PRO A 66 7.81 7.96 13.22
C PRO A 66 6.58 7.70 12.35
N THR A 67 6.37 8.55 11.33
CA THR A 67 5.43 8.26 10.25
C THR A 67 6.03 7.16 9.37
N VAL A 68 5.39 6.00 9.33
CA VAL A 68 5.88 4.83 8.60
C VAL A 68 4.96 4.56 7.41
N TYR A 69 5.55 4.48 6.23
CA TYR A 69 4.85 4.10 5.02
C TYR A 69 5.31 2.74 4.53
N ARG A 70 4.41 2.04 3.85
CA ARG A 70 4.72 0.90 2.99
C ARG A 70 4.28 1.20 1.57
N THR A 71 5.01 0.66 0.60
CA THR A 71 4.78 0.87 -0.82
C THR A 71 4.42 -0.47 -1.47
N MET A 72 3.40 -0.49 -2.30
CA MET A 72 3.04 -1.63 -3.12
C MET A 72 3.32 -1.29 -4.58
N HIS A 73 4.14 -2.10 -5.21
CA HIS A 73 4.33 -2.09 -6.65
C HIS A 73 3.39 -3.11 -7.28
N VAL A 74 2.58 -2.66 -8.23
CA VAL A 74 1.66 -3.51 -8.98
C VAL A 74 2.06 -3.46 -10.44
N ARG A 75 2.20 -4.62 -11.07
CA ARG A 75 2.54 -4.75 -12.49
C ARG A 75 1.65 -5.77 -13.17
N VAL A 76 1.28 -5.51 -14.41
CA VAL A 76 0.64 -6.47 -15.31
C VAL A 76 1.72 -7.03 -16.25
N ASP A 77 1.80 -8.35 -16.36
CA ASP A 77 2.72 -9.00 -17.30
C ASP A 77 2.13 -9.11 -18.72
N GLU A 78 2.94 -9.60 -19.65
CA GLU A 78 2.55 -9.81 -21.06
C GLU A 78 1.39 -10.80 -21.21
N SER A 79 1.16 -11.67 -20.22
CA SER A 79 0.03 -12.61 -20.19
C SER A 79 -1.24 -12.01 -19.55
N GLY A 80 -1.20 -10.74 -19.15
CA GLY A 80 -2.32 -10.05 -18.49
C GLY A 80 -2.49 -10.40 -17.02
N ARG A 81 -1.52 -11.08 -16.39
CA ARG A 81 -1.54 -11.42 -14.96
C ARG A 81 -1.01 -10.28 -14.13
N LEU A 82 -1.62 -10.09 -12.96
CA LEU A 82 -1.32 -8.99 -12.06
C LEU A 82 -0.41 -9.46 -10.94
N HIS A 83 0.80 -8.90 -10.92
CA HIS A 83 1.85 -9.13 -9.93
C HIS A 83 1.88 -8.00 -8.93
N ARG A 84 2.08 -8.34 -7.65
CA ARG A 84 2.08 -7.38 -6.54
C ARG A 84 3.32 -7.61 -5.70
N ARG A 85 3.97 -6.53 -5.29
CA ARG A 85 5.08 -6.60 -4.34
C ARG A 85 4.99 -5.45 -3.36
N THR A 86 4.88 -5.77 -2.08
CA THR A 86 4.87 -4.77 -1.01
C THR A 86 6.26 -4.66 -0.39
N THR A 87 6.74 -3.44 -0.20
CA THR A 87 8.00 -3.11 0.46
C THR A 87 7.76 -2.02 1.51
N GLY A 88 8.68 -1.88 2.45
CA GLY A 88 8.59 -0.89 3.53
C GLY A 88 9.13 -1.45 4.84
N LYS A 89 9.94 -0.66 5.55
CA LYS A 89 10.52 -1.07 6.83
C LYS A 89 9.56 -0.70 7.96
N ILE A 90 8.70 -1.65 8.32
CA ILE A 90 7.79 -1.49 9.46
C ILE A 90 8.55 -1.79 10.75
N PRO A 91 8.46 -0.94 11.79
CA PRO A 91 9.06 -1.23 13.09
C PRO A 91 8.60 -2.60 13.62
N SER A 92 9.51 -3.37 14.22
CA SER A 92 9.24 -4.74 14.68
C SER A 92 8.15 -4.84 15.76
N GLY A 93 7.89 -3.76 16.49
CA GLY A 93 6.83 -3.68 17.50
C GLY A 93 5.47 -3.18 16.99
N TRP A 94 5.34 -2.90 15.69
CA TRP A 94 4.09 -2.46 15.08
C TRP A 94 3.35 -3.64 14.46
N PRO A 95 2.01 -3.55 14.27
CA PRO A 95 1.25 -4.62 13.66
C PRO A 95 1.77 -4.92 12.25
N GLN A 96 2.44 -6.05 12.11
CA GLN A 96 2.78 -6.62 10.81
C GLN A 96 1.62 -7.52 10.41
N VAL A 97 0.51 -6.90 10.03
CA VAL A 97 -0.65 -7.67 9.55
C VAL A 97 -0.24 -8.27 8.20
N HIS A 98 0.17 -9.54 8.19
CA HIS A 98 0.48 -10.30 6.97
C HIS A 98 -0.77 -10.74 6.21
N ALA A 99 -1.98 -10.44 6.71
CA ALA A 99 -3.26 -10.83 6.08
C ALA A 99 -3.49 -10.26 4.67
N TRP A 100 -2.57 -9.42 4.18
CA TRP A 100 -2.57 -8.82 2.84
C TRP A 100 -1.61 -9.52 1.86
N GLU A 101 -0.83 -10.50 2.32
CA GLU A 101 -0.28 -11.56 1.48
C GLU A 101 -1.46 -12.42 1.00
N ALA A 102 -2.29 -11.84 0.13
CA ALA A 102 -2.99 -12.68 -0.82
C ALA A 102 -1.89 -13.51 -1.48
N PRO A 103 -1.97 -14.85 -1.46
CA PRO A 103 -0.95 -15.67 -2.10
C PRO A 103 -0.71 -15.10 -3.50
N ASP A 104 0.55 -15.05 -3.91
CA ASP A 104 0.97 -14.77 -5.29
C ASP A 104 0.42 -15.88 -6.19
N GLY A 105 -0.89 -15.89 -6.36
CA GLY A 105 -1.66 -16.86 -7.09
C GLY A 105 -2.17 -16.20 -8.37
N PRO A 106 -2.11 -16.91 -9.51
CA PRO A 106 -2.71 -16.41 -10.73
C PRO A 106 -4.21 -16.17 -10.51
N VAL A 107 -4.69 -14.99 -10.88
CA VAL A 107 -6.12 -14.72 -11.06
C VAL A 107 -6.55 -15.31 -12.39
#